data_AF-A0A7R9EGD2-F1
#
_entry.id   AF-A0A7R9EGD2-F1
#
_cell.length_a   1.000
_cell.length_b   1.000
_cell.length_c   1.000
_cell.angle_alpha   90.00
_cell.angle_beta   90.00
_cell.angle_gamma   90.00
#
_symmetry.space_group_name_H-M   'P 1'
#
loop_
_entity.id
_entity.type
_entity.pdbx_description
1 polymer ?
#
loop_
_entity_poly.entity_id
_entity_poly.type
_entity_poly.pdbx_seq_one_letter_code
_entity_poly.pdbx_strand_id
1 'polypeptide(L)'
;MAENEERRHDDIPIYNYVGGNIVSFTEAENICLERILEIPSTKSIWYPWEMSFQSMFLYRLLAIFVHVIPAVLLDIALRMKGKPPMRNWGDDSTEEMLRESSMLVLQIYSSFLVSLLLVCARSAARLLQFVAVSARSQRAQRLGI
;
A
#
# COMPACT_ATOMS: atom_id res chain seq x y z
N MET A 1 -2.11 -43.50 2.41
CA MET A 1 -2.70 -42.42 3.22
C MET A 1 -1.54 -41.72 3.88
N ALA A 2 -1.21 -40.50 3.46
CA ALA A 2 -0.10 -39.75 4.05
C ALA A 2 -0.61 -39.10 5.34
N GLU A 3 0.03 -39.46 6.45
CA GLU A 3 -0.24 -39.00 7.80
C GLU A 3 0.17 -37.52 7.91
N ASN A 4 -0.78 -36.68 8.32
CA ASN A 4 -0.56 -35.25 8.52
C ASN A 4 0.16 -35.06 9.85
N GLU A 5 1.49 -35.05 9.83
CA GLU A 5 2.34 -34.85 11.00
C GLU A 5 2.21 -33.39 11.48
N GLU A 6 1.44 -33.21 12.56
CA GLU A 6 1.19 -31.91 13.18
C GLU A 6 2.52 -31.37 13.77
N ARG A 7 3.13 -30.40 13.09
CA ARG A 7 4.42 -29.80 13.50
C ARG A 7 4.28 -29.19 14.90
N ARG A 8 4.99 -29.76 15.88
CA ARG A 8 5.01 -29.25 17.26
C ARG A 8 5.71 -27.89 17.27
N HIS A 9 5.32 -27.02 18.21
CA HIS A 9 5.89 -25.67 18.35
C HIS A 9 7.42 -25.67 18.53
N ASP A 10 7.98 -26.76 19.05
CA ASP A 10 9.42 -26.94 19.28
C ASP A 10 10.17 -27.39 18.00
N ASP A 11 9.44 -27.81 16.96
CA ASP A 11 10.00 -28.25 15.66
C ASP A 11 10.13 -27.08 14.66
N ILE A 12 9.98 -25.81 15.10
CA ILE A 12 10.16 -24.63 14.24
C ILE A 12 11.68 -24.44 14.00
N PRO A 13 12.17 -24.61 12.76
CA PRO A 13 13.59 -24.47 12.47
C PRO A 13 14.05 -23.02 12.70
N ILE A 14 14.97 -22.83 13.64
CA ILE A 14 15.63 -21.54 13.88
C ILE A 14 16.84 -21.45 12.94
N TYR A 15 16.70 -20.66 11.89
CA TYR A 15 17.81 -20.40 10.96
C TYR A 15 18.76 -19.36 11.53
N ASN A 16 20.00 -19.75 11.80
CA ASN A 16 21.09 -18.82 12.10
C ASN A 16 21.57 -18.19 10.79
N TYR A 17 21.45 -16.87 10.66
CA TYR A 17 21.97 -16.10 9.54
C TYR A 17 23.32 -15.46 9.92
N VAL A 18 24.41 -15.94 9.29
CA VAL A 18 25.74 -15.31 9.37
C VAL A 18 25.97 -14.56 8.06
N GLY A 19 26.08 -13.23 8.15
CA GLY A 19 26.05 -12.31 7.01
C GLY A 19 27.19 -12.49 6.01
N GLY A 20 26.85 -12.99 4.82
CA GLY A 20 27.71 -13.01 3.63
C GLY A 20 27.07 -12.42 2.38
N ASN A 21 25.73 -12.37 2.32
CA ASN A 21 24.98 -11.84 1.18
C ASN A 21 24.29 -10.54 1.60
N ILE A 22 24.96 -9.40 1.40
CA ILE A 22 24.37 -8.08 1.62
C ILE A 22 23.33 -7.85 0.53
N VAL A 23 22.06 -8.05 0.87
CA VAL A 23 20.93 -7.72 0.01
C VAL A 23 20.59 -6.25 0.24
N SER A 24 20.51 -5.46 -0.84
CA SER A 24 20.06 -4.07 -0.73
C SER A 24 18.59 -4.02 -0.36
N PHE A 25 18.14 -2.96 0.33
CA PHE A 25 16.73 -2.83 0.71
C PHE A 25 15.78 -2.95 -0.50
N THR A 26 16.15 -2.34 -1.63
CA THR A 26 15.41 -2.44 -2.89
C THR A 26 15.35 -3.87 -3.43
N GLU A 27 16.41 -4.64 -3.29
CA GLU A 27 16.45 -6.02 -3.76
C GLU A 27 15.62 -6.94 -2.85
N ALA A 28 15.61 -6.69 -1.54
CA ALA A 28 14.69 -7.35 -0.63
C ALA A 28 13.22 -7.00 -0.94
N GLU A 29 12.91 -5.72 -1.18
CA GLU A 29 11.57 -5.23 -1.56
C GLU A 29 11.09 -5.92 -2.86
N ASN A 30 11.93 -5.99 -3.89
CA ASN A 30 11.58 -6.65 -5.15
C ASN A 30 11.29 -8.15 -4.96
N ILE A 31 12.13 -8.87 -4.22
CA ILE A 31 11.92 -10.30 -3.94
C ILE A 31 10.62 -10.52 -3.17
N CYS A 32 10.34 -9.67 -2.18
CA CYS A 32 9.11 -9.71 -1.41
C CYS A 32 7.89 -9.47 -2.31
N LEU A 33 7.91 -8.42 -3.14
CA LEU A 33 6.81 -8.06 -4.04
C LEU A 33 6.52 -9.17 -5.07
N GLU A 34 7.56 -9.80 -5.63
CA GLU A 34 7.41 -10.91 -6.57
C GLU A 34 6.65 -12.10 -5.95
N ARG A 35 6.96 -12.43 -4.70
CA ARG A 35 6.35 -13.59 -4.01
C ARG A 35 5.07 -13.27 -3.26
N ILE A 36 4.79 -12.01 -2.98
CA ILE A 36 3.65 -11.58 -2.18
C ILE A 36 2.30 -11.95 -2.79
N LEU A 37 2.25 -12.02 -4.12
CA LEU A 37 1.06 -12.42 -4.86
C LEU A 37 0.85 -13.94 -4.86
N GLU A 38 1.93 -14.72 -4.67
CA GLU A 38 1.89 -16.18 -4.60
C GLU A 38 1.41 -16.68 -3.24
N ILE A 39 1.65 -15.89 -2.19
CA ILE A 39 1.29 -16.22 -0.80
C ILE A 39 0.40 -15.11 -0.23
N PRO A 40 -0.86 -15.01 -0.68
CA PRO A 40 -1.76 -13.99 -0.16
C PRO A 40 -2.00 -14.21 1.33
N SER A 41 -1.88 -13.13 2.12
CA SER A 41 -2.24 -13.17 3.53
C SER A 41 -3.76 -13.32 3.64
N THR A 42 -4.22 -14.52 3.97
CA THR A 42 -5.64 -14.83 4.14
C THR A 42 -6.26 -14.07 5.31
N LYS A 43 -5.45 -13.74 6.32
CA LYS A 43 -5.88 -13.08 7.56
C LYS A 43 -5.60 -11.57 7.61
N SER A 44 -5.27 -10.94 6.49
CA SER A 44 -5.00 -9.50 6.42
C SER A 44 -5.94 -8.79 5.43
N ILE A 45 -6.51 -7.67 5.86
CA ILE A 45 -7.27 -6.75 4.99
C ILE A 45 -6.33 -5.99 4.05
N TRP A 46 -5.16 -5.65 4.56
CA TRP A 46 -4.16 -4.93 3.79
C TRP A 46 -3.37 -5.97 3.01
N TYR A 47 -3.59 -5.99 1.70
CA TYR A 47 -2.66 -6.68 0.81
C TYR A 47 -1.28 -6.06 1.03
N PRO A 48 -0.25 -6.90 1.21
CA PRO A 48 1.08 -6.41 1.49
C PRO A 48 1.57 -5.65 0.25
N TRP A 49 1.72 -4.34 0.43
CA TRP A 49 2.16 -3.39 -0.56
C TRP A 49 3.16 -2.50 0.13
N GLU A 50 4.40 -2.49 -0.34
CA GLU A 50 5.42 -1.60 0.20
C GLU A 50 5.42 -0.25 -0.53
N MET A 51 5.45 0.82 0.26
CA MET A 51 5.84 2.14 -0.20
C MET A 51 6.92 2.67 0.71
N SER A 52 8.08 2.88 0.11
CA SER A 52 9.28 3.35 0.78
C SER A 52 9.33 4.87 0.74
N PHE A 53 9.35 5.51 1.92
CA PHE A 53 9.40 6.97 2.05
C PHE A 53 10.69 7.42 2.74
N GLN A 54 11.34 8.44 2.19
CA GLN A 54 12.55 9.04 2.78
C GLN A 54 12.27 9.88 4.03
N SER A 55 11.01 10.28 4.26
CA SER A 55 10.60 11.12 5.39
C SER A 55 9.64 10.38 6.31
N MET A 56 10.01 10.27 7.58
CA MET A 56 9.17 9.70 8.65
C MET A 56 7.86 10.47 8.83
N PHE A 57 7.86 11.79 8.63
CA PHE A 57 6.64 12.60 8.74
C PHE A 57 5.65 12.22 7.63
N LEU A 58 6.14 12.13 6.38
CA LEU A 58 5.31 11.77 5.24
C LEU A 58 4.78 10.35 5.37
N TYR A 59 5.61 9.40 5.81
CA TYR A 59 5.21 8.03 6.11
C TYR A 59 4.06 7.99 7.12
N ARG A 60 4.21 8.66 8.27
CA ARG A 60 3.16 8.67 9.31
C ARG A 60 1.86 9.29 8.83
N LEU A 61 1.96 10.40 8.09
CA LEU A 61 0.81 11.08 7.53
C LEU A 61 0.06 10.14 6.57
N LEU A 62 0.78 9.54 5.62
CA LEU A 62 0.20 8.58 4.67
C LEU A 62 -0.37 7.36 5.38
N ALA A 63 0.32 6.79 6.37
CA ALA A 63 -0.15 5.65 7.13
C ALA A 63 -1.53 5.91 7.79
N ILE A 64 -1.81 7.13 8.23
CA ILE A 64 -3.13 7.49 8.76
C ILE A 64 -4.19 7.39 7.65
N PHE A 65 -3.94 7.98 6.48
CA PHE A 65 -4.90 7.96 5.36
C PHE A 65 -5.07 6.58 4.75
N VAL A 66 -3.97 5.83 4.66
CA VAL A 66 -3.85 4.56 3.98
C VAL A 66 -4.36 3.44 4.88
N HIS A 67 -4.02 3.42 6.16
CA HIS A 67 -4.38 2.31 7.06
C HIS A 67 -5.44 2.68 8.10
N VAL A 68 -5.31 3.82 8.79
CA VAL A 68 -6.17 4.13 9.94
C VAL A 68 -7.58 4.51 9.50
N ILE A 69 -7.71 5.46 8.57
CA ILE A 69 -9.02 5.94 8.12
C ILE A 69 -9.86 4.81 7.53
N PRO A 70 -9.37 3.96 6.60
CA PRO A 70 -10.22 2.94 6.02
C PRO A 70 -10.52 1.81 7.02
N ALA A 71 -9.62 1.50 7.97
CA ALA A 71 -9.94 0.58 9.05
C ALA A 71 -11.11 1.08 9.91
N VAL A 72 -11.13 2.36 10.28
CA VAL A 72 -12.22 2.97 11.06
C VAL A 72 -13.52 2.97 10.25
N LEU A 73 -13.48 3.34 8.98
CA LEU A 73 -14.67 3.33 8.11
C LEU A 73 -15.24 1.93 7.96
N LEU A 74 -14.38 0.92 7.83
CA LEU A 74 -14.80 -0.47 7.76
C LEU A 74 -15.47 -0.91 9.07
N ASP A 75 -14.88 -0.62 10.22
CA ASP A 75 -15.48 -0.92 11.52
C ASP A 75 -16.84 -0.24 11.70
N ILE A 76 -17.02 0.99 11.23
CA ILE A 76 -18.31 1.68 11.24
C ILE A 76 -19.31 0.95 10.32
N ALA A 77 -18.92 0.62 9.10
CA ALA A 77 -19.79 -0.09 8.15
C ALA A 77 -20.22 -1.46 8.67
N LEU A 78 -19.33 -2.17 9.36
CA LEU A 78 -19.62 -3.45 10.00
C LEU A 78 -20.60 -3.30 11.16
N ARG A 79 -20.40 -2.29 12.02
CA ARG A 79 -21.34 -1.97 13.11
C ARG A 79 -22.72 -1.65 12.58
N MET A 80 -22.83 -0.90 11.48
CA MET A 80 -24.11 -0.60 10.83
C MET A 80 -24.81 -1.85 10.30
N LYS A 81 -24.03 -2.87 9.90
CA LYS A 81 -24.55 -4.19 9.48
C LYS A 81 -24.79 -5.16 10.66
N GLY A 82 -24.66 -4.70 11.91
CA GLY A 82 -24.81 -5.54 13.11
C GLY A 82 -23.67 -6.54 13.32
N LYS A 83 -22.54 -6.37 12.63
CA LYS A 83 -21.37 -7.26 12.72
C LYS A 83 -20.36 -6.73 13.74
N PRO A 84 -19.60 -7.61 14.42
CA PRO A 84 -18.57 -7.17 15.35
C PRO A 84 -17.44 -6.45 14.60
N PRO A 85 -16.75 -5.51 15.28
CA PRO A 85 -15.57 -4.85 14.71
C PRO A 85 -14.48 -5.88 14.41
N MET A 86 -13.64 -5.57 13.42
CA MET A 86 -12.65 -6.51 12.86
C MET A 86 -11.75 -7.16 13.92
N ARG A 87 -11.39 -6.39 14.95
CA ARG A 87 -10.57 -6.86 16.07
C ARG A 87 -11.12 -8.11 16.77
N ASN A 88 -12.43 -8.34 16.72
CA ASN A 88 -13.11 -9.43 17.42
C ASN A 88 -13.51 -10.57 16.46
N TRP A 89 -12.93 -10.64 15.26
CA TRP A 89 -13.22 -11.68 14.28
C TRP A 89 -12.60 -13.02 14.68
N GLY A 90 -13.43 -14.07 14.71
CA GLY A 90 -13.02 -15.46 14.86
C GLY A 90 -13.84 -16.36 13.93
N ASP A 91 -13.13 -17.26 13.23
CA ASP A 91 -13.60 -18.35 12.36
C ASP A 91 -14.21 -18.00 10.97
N ASP A 92 -14.02 -18.95 10.03
CA ASP A 92 -14.24 -19.07 8.57
C ASP A 92 -15.17 -18.07 7.86
N SER A 93 -16.24 -17.63 8.51
CA SER A 93 -17.10 -16.53 8.05
C SER A 93 -16.35 -15.18 7.91
N THR A 94 -15.14 -15.07 8.46
CA THR A 94 -14.27 -13.90 8.38
C THR A 94 -13.51 -13.81 7.06
N GLU A 95 -13.19 -14.92 6.41
CA GLU A 95 -12.34 -14.94 5.19
C GLU A 95 -13.05 -14.32 3.98
N GLU A 96 -14.33 -14.62 3.77
CA GLU A 96 -15.13 -14.00 2.70
C GLU A 96 -15.27 -12.49 2.92
N MET A 97 -15.50 -12.08 4.18
CA MET A 97 -15.58 -10.68 4.56
C MET A 97 -14.25 -9.95 4.46
N LEU A 98 -13.13 -10.61 4.80
CA LEU A 98 -11.78 -10.11 4.56
C LEU A 98 -11.60 -9.89 3.06
N ARG A 99 -11.95 -10.86 2.22
CA ARG A 99 -11.82 -10.76 0.77
C ARG A 99 -12.63 -9.60 0.17
N GLU A 100 -13.89 -9.42 0.59
CA GLU A 100 -14.70 -8.27 0.18
C GLU A 100 -14.09 -6.94 0.66
N SER A 101 -13.63 -6.89 1.91
CA SER A 101 -13.06 -5.68 2.51
C SER A 101 -11.72 -5.30 1.86
N SER A 102 -10.86 -6.28 1.56
CA SER A 102 -9.59 -6.09 0.86
C SER A 102 -9.81 -5.60 -0.57
N MET A 103 -10.84 -6.09 -1.27
CA MET A 103 -11.22 -5.60 -2.59
C MET A 103 -11.69 -4.13 -2.55
N LEU A 104 -12.50 -3.76 -1.56
CA LEU A 104 -12.93 -2.37 -1.37
C LEU A 104 -11.75 -1.45 -1.06
N VAL A 105 -10.83 -1.91 -0.21
CA VAL A 105 -9.59 -1.19 0.12
C VAL A 105 -8.72 -0.99 -1.12
N LEU A 106 -8.53 -2.01 -1.97
CA LEU A 106 -7.81 -1.91 -3.23
C LEU A 106 -8.48 -0.93 -4.22
N GLN A 107 -9.82 -0.90 -4.26
CA GLN A 107 -10.56 0.08 -5.05
C GLN A 107 -10.37 1.51 -4.53
N ILE A 108 -10.38 1.70 -3.21
CA ILE A 108 -10.12 3.00 -2.59
C ILE A 108 -8.69 3.46 -2.90
N TYR A 109 -7.69 2.58 -2.79
CA TYR A 109 -6.31 2.90 -3.13
C TYR A 109 -6.10 3.23 -4.59
N SER A 110 -6.63 2.43 -5.51
CA SER A 110 -6.50 2.70 -6.94
C SER A 110 -7.19 4.03 -7.32
N SER A 111 -8.34 4.33 -6.72
CA SER A 111 -9.03 5.62 -6.92
C SER A 111 -8.23 6.81 -6.38
N PHE A 112 -7.61 6.65 -5.21
CA PHE A 112 -6.77 7.68 -4.60
C PHE A 112 -5.48 7.91 -5.41
N LEU A 113 -4.83 6.84 -5.87
CA LEU A 113 -3.63 6.89 -6.72
C LEU A 113 -3.92 7.56 -8.07
N VAL A 114 -5.03 7.19 -8.73
CA VAL A 114 -5.45 7.84 -9.99
C VAL A 114 -5.71 9.32 -9.76
N SER A 115 -6.40 9.68 -8.68
CA SER A 115 -6.66 11.08 -8.33
C SER A 115 -5.36 11.85 -8.06
N LEU A 116 -4.42 11.27 -7.34
CA LEU A 116 -3.11 11.85 -7.06
C LEU A 116 -2.30 12.05 -8.35
N LEU A 117 -2.23 11.04 -9.21
CA LEU A 117 -1.57 11.11 -10.52
C LEU A 117 -2.17 12.21 -11.40
N LEU A 118 -3.50 12.35 -11.43
CA LEU A 118 -4.17 13.41 -12.17
C LEU A 118 -3.85 14.82 -11.61
N VAL A 119 -3.79 14.97 -10.29
CA VAL A 119 -3.40 16.24 -9.64
C VAL A 119 -1.94 16.58 -9.97
N CYS A 120 -1.04 15.58 -9.93
CA CYS A 120 0.36 15.75 -10.31
C CYS A 120 0.50 16.14 -11.78
N ALA A 121 -0.20 15.45 -12.69
CA ALA A 121 -0.18 15.75 -14.13
C ALA A 121 -0.69 17.16 -14.42
N ARG A 122 -1.78 17.59 -13.75
CA ARG A 122 -2.31 18.96 -13.88
C ARG A 122 -1.35 20.01 -13.34
N SER A 123 -0.71 19.73 -12.22
CA SER A 123 0.29 20.64 -11.62
C SER A 123 1.52 20.77 -12.53
N ALA A 124 2.02 19.67 -13.09
CA ALA A 124 3.13 19.67 -14.04
C ALA A 124 2.77 20.43 -15.33
N ALA A 125 1.57 20.23 -15.87
CA ALA A 125 1.10 20.95 -17.06
C ALA A 125 1.04 22.47 -16.83
N ARG A 126 0.61 22.91 -15.65
CA ARG A 126 0.59 24.34 -15.28
C ARG A 126 2.00 24.93 -15.18
N LEU A 127 2.96 24.18 -14.63
CA LEU A 127 4.36 24.60 -14.59
C LEU A 127 4.96 24.71 -15.99
N LEU A 128 4.70 23.75 -16.86
CA LEU A 128 5.15 23.81 -18.26
C LEU A 128 4.55 24.99 -19.01
N GLN A 129 3.27 25.29 -18.80
CA GLN A 129 2.63 26.47 -19.38
C GLN A 129 3.27 27.76 -18.85
N PHE A 130 3.53 27.85 -17.56
CA PHE A 130 4.19 29.01 -16.95
C PHE A 130 5.60 29.22 -17.51
N VAL A 131 6.39 28.14 -17.63
CA VAL A 131 7.73 28.19 -18.25
C VAL A 131 7.64 28.61 -19.72
N ALA A 132 6.69 28.07 -20.49
CA ALA A 132 6.49 28.43 -21.89
C ALA A 132 6.04 29.89 -22.08
N VAL A 133 5.25 30.44 -21.16
CA VAL A 133 4.88 31.86 -21.16
C VAL A 133 6.08 32.73 -20.79
N SER A 134 6.84 32.36 -19.76
CA SER A 134 8.06 33.07 -19.34
C SER A 134 9.11 33.10 -20.45
N ALA A 135 9.34 31.97 -21.13
CA ALA A 135 10.29 31.88 -22.24
C ALA A 135 9.87 32.76 -23.44
N ARG A 136 8.56 32.84 -23.74
CA ARG A 136 8.04 33.73 -24.78
C ARG A 136 8.17 35.21 -24.41
N SER A 137 7.90 35.55 -23.15
CA SER A 137 8.07 36.91 -22.63
C SER A 137 9.52 37.39 -22.70
N GLN A 138 10.49 36.56 -22.28
CA GLN A 138 11.92 36.89 -22.40
C GLN A 138 12.38 37.01 -23.86
N ARG A 139 11.82 36.18 -24.76
CA ARG A 139 12.13 36.26 -26.19
C ARG A 139 11.59 37.53 -26.83
N ALA A 140 10.38 37.97 -26.46
CA ALA A 140 9.81 39.25 -26.92
C ALA A 140 10.67 40.44 -26.48
N GLN A 141 11.08 40.47 -25.20
CA GLN A 141 11.98 41.51 -24.68
C GLN A 141 13.34 41.55 -25.39
N ARG A 142 13.91 40.39 -25.78
CA ARG A 142 15.16 40.34 -26.57
C ARG A 142 15.01 40.80 -28.02
N LEU A 143 13.80 40.69 -28.58
CA LEU A 143 13.50 41.12 -29.95
C LEU A 143 13.05 42.58 -30.03
N GLY A 144 12.93 43.28 -28.89
CA GLY A 144 12.54 44.69 -28.83
C GLY A 144 11.08 44.96 -29.21
N ILE A 145 10.21 43.95 -29.06
CA ILE A 145 8.76 44.01 -29.35
C ILE A 145 7.98 44.12 -28.03
#